data_AF-A0A081FXU0-F1
#
_entry.id   AF-A0A081FXU0-F1
#
_cell.length_a   1.000
_cell.length_b   1.000
_cell.length_c   1.000
_cell.angle_alpha   90.00
_cell.angle_beta   90.00
_cell.angle_gamma   90.00
#
_symmetry.space_group_name_H-M   'P 1'
#
loop_
_entity.id
_entity.type
_entity.pdbx_description
1 polymer ?
#
loop_
_entity_poly.entity_id
_entity_poly.type
_entity_poly.pdbx_seq_one_letter_code
_entity_poly.pdbx_strand_id
1 'polypeptide(L)'
;MQPTLLHRISPILLAISAYAVSLNLFFVLLPIRMSEQGITTADIGLAMSMYPAGAILAGLFGSRAVQRVGHIRAFASMAATLAIIAVGHSYVDSVWFTGLLRLLAGFCFVTGFITLESWLNVLTDSSNRGQVFSFYQICIAIGFGSAPFLLNLSVDSDPRLFGLIGLFLSLSLIIMAMSRIPVPEVPDRARPMSPRQLWNYSPSGTLSSFCAGLISAASVSLISLYAYERGFSGIWLALILGSYQLGGLLTQYPTGWLADRFDKRTVAAGLMVLGVVSNLLIVLDYFHAIPVPLLVVVFLVSGGSGVALFPLAVTQVFDHIDLKEAMPATSTLQILLGIGGVLGPVIAGFLMSQFEIIWLYYYLIAVHAAVVVFLMVRRFFIRTERLSASGPYQVTTQASSLGASAFDPRLDYSLAEINDPALKLLLVALRQHPSDPSELIHTALDSAALAPADVATQMVLALPKQSGELMKHLVELYPEQRLEIARSLHELFALHKERINSLLEEGLLYGADDDEARVIKEMVSAS
;
A
#
# COMPACT_ATOMS: atom_id res chain seq x y z
N MET A 1 0.89 6.48 -20.89
CA MET A 1 0.28 5.13 -20.81
C MET A 1 -0.30 4.75 -22.16
N GLN A 2 -0.06 3.53 -22.67
CA GLN A 2 -0.68 3.07 -23.91
C GLN A 2 -2.22 3.07 -23.73
N PRO A 3 -3.01 3.58 -24.70
CA PRO A 3 -4.47 3.71 -24.56
C PRO A 3 -5.17 2.37 -24.31
N THR A 4 -4.58 1.27 -24.77
CA THR A 4 -5.01 -0.11 -24.54
C THR A 4 -4.94 -0.53 -23.07
N LEU A 5 -3.92 -0.09 -22.33
CA LEU A 5 -3.77 -0.41 -20.90
C LEU A 5 -4.80 0.33 -20.06
N LEU A 6 -5.06 1.62 -20.36
CA LEU A 6 -6.07 2.43 -19.65
C LEU A 6 -7.47 1.80 -19.75
N HIS A 7 -7.82 1.31 -20.94
CA HIS A 7 -9.10 0.64 -21.17
C HIS A 7 -9.23 -0.68 -20.41
N ARG A 8 -8.12 -1.41 -20.19
CA ARG A 8 -8.14 -2.68 -19.44
C ARG A 8 -8.31 -2.46 -17.94
N ILE A 9 -7.73 -1.40 -17.37
CA ILE A 9 -7.79 -1.13 -15.94
C ILE A 9 -8.94 -0.21 -15.53
N SER A 10 -9.61 0.47 -16.48
CA SER A 10 -10.67 1.43 -16.18
C SER A 10 -11.82 0.87 -15.36
N PRO A 11 -12.30 -0.38 -15.53
CA PRO A 11 -13.36 -0.92 -14.67
C PRO A 11 -12.89 -1.01 -13.21
N ILE A 12 -11.65 -1.44 -12.99
CA ILE A 12 -11.05 -1.55 -11.66
C ILE A 12 -10.93 -0.17 -11.02
N LEU A 13 -10.45 0.84 -11.77
CA LEU A 13 -10.32 2.21 -11.28
C LEU A 13 -11.68 2.86 -10.93
N LEU A 14 -12.71 2.62 -11.75
CA LEU A 14 -14.07 3.08 -11.47
C LEU A 14 -14.67 2.40 -10.24
N ALA A 15 -14.48 1.08 -10.13
CA ALA A 15 -14.91 0.32 -8.95
C ALA A 15 -14.23 0.84 -7.68
N ILE A 16 -12.93 1.11 -7.73
CA ILE A 16 -12.14 1.68 -6.62
C ILE A 16 -12.65 3.07 -6.22
N SER A 17 -12.97 3.92 -7.20
CA SER A 17 -13.52 5.25 -6.94
C SER A 17 -14.85 5.16 -6.20
N ALA A 18 -15.79 4.32 -6.67
CA ALA A 18 -17.07 4.10 -6.00
C ALA A 18 -16.90 3.48 -4.59
N TYR A 19 -15.97 2.55 -4.44
CA TYR A 19 -15.65 1.93 -3.15
C TYR A 19 -15.09 2.95 -2.14
N ALA A 20 -14.22 3.84 -2.62
CA ALA A 20 -13.65 4.95 -1.86
C ALA A 20 -14.69 5.98 -1.42
N VAL A 21 -15.64 6.34 -2.30
CA VAL A 21 -16.80 7.19 -1.94
C VAL A 21 -17.57 6.56 -0.78
N SER A 22 -17.90 5.27 -0.90
CA SER A 22 -18.66 4.52 0.11
C SER A 22 -17.94 4.51 1.46
N LEU A 23 -16.62 4.28 1.45
CA LEU A 23 -15.81 4.26 2.65
C LEU A 23 -15.82 5.62 3.35
N ASN A 24 -15.61 6.72 2.62
CA ASN A 24 -15.56 8.02 3.26
C ASN A 24 -16.96 8.50 3.70
N LEU A 25 -18.02 8.13 2.99
CA LEU A 25 -19.38 8.37 3.46
C LEU A 25 -19.64 7.75 4.84
N PHE A 26 -19.12 6.55 5.13
CA PHE A 26 -19.20 5.99 6.50
C PHE A 26 -18.48 6.87 7.53
N PHE A 27 -17.30 7.41 7.19
CA PHE A 27 -16.54 8.27 8.11
C PHE A 27 -17.20 9.62 8.36
N VAL A 28 -17.98 10.11 7.39
CA VAL A 28 -18.66 11.39 7.52
C VAL A 28 -20.04 11.23 8.17
N LEU A 29 -20.88 10.34 7.65
CA LEU A 29 -22.29 10.25 8.02
C LEU A 29 -22.51 9.66 9.41
N LEU A 30 -21.77 8.60 9.74
CA LEU A 30 -22.05 7.82 10.95
C LEU A 30 -21.78 8.61 12.25
N PRO A 31 -20.66 9.32 12.42
CA PRO A 31 -20.44 10.13 13.61
C PRO A 31 -21.50 11.21 13.82
N ILE A 32 -21.91 11.89 12.74
CA ILE A 32 -22.96 12.91 12.78
C ILE A 32 -24.28 12.29 13.24
N ARG A 33 -24.67 11.15 12.65
CA ARG A 33 -25.90 10.43 13.02
C ARG A 33 -25.93 9.97 14.46
N MET A 34 -24.81 9.45 14.96
CA MET A 34 -24.70 9.06 16.35
C MET A 34 -24.82 10.27 17.28
N SER A 35 -24.27 11.42 16.90
CA SER A 35 -24.44 12.68 17.66
C SER A 35 -25.89 13.14 17.70
N GLU A 36 -26.60 13.10 16.56
CA GLU A 36 -28.02 13.43 16.47
C GLU A 36 -28.91 12.51 17.34
N GLN A 37 -28.46 11.27 17.58
CA GLN A 37 -29.11 10.31 18.48
C GLN A 37 -28.79 10.55 19.97
N GLY A 38 -27.97 11.56 20.28
CA GLY A 38 -27.53 11.87 21.64
C GLY A 38 -26.46 10.91 22.20
N ILE A 39 -25.78 10.15 21.33
CA ILE A 39 -24.70 9.26 21.74
C ILE A 39 -23.47 10.10 22.11
N THR A 40 -22.81 9.75 23.21
CA THR A 40 -21.64 10.48 23.69
C THR A 40 -20.48 10.42 22.70
N THR A 41 -19.65 11.46 22.64
CA THR A 41 -18.48 11.50 21.75
C THR A 41 -17.44 10.43 22.11
N ALA A 42 -17.39 9.97 23.36
CA ALA A 42 -16.57 8.83 23.80
C ALA A 42 -17.03 7.53 23.14
N ASP A 43 -18.34 7.28 23.14
CA ASP A 43 -18.95 6.10 22.50
C ASP A 43 -18.83 6.16 20.97
N ILE A 44 -18.96 7.35 20.37
CA ILE A 44 -18.69 7.56 18.94
C ILE A 44 -17.22 7.23 18.63
N GLY A 45 -16.28 7.73 19.44
CA GLY A 45 -14.86 7.41 19.31
C GLY A 45 -14.59 5.91 19.40
N LEU A 46 -15.22 5.22 20.36
CA LEU A 46 -15.15 3.76 20.50
C LEU A 46 -15.69 3.04 19.24
N ALA A 47 -16.89 3.39 18.78
CA ALA A 47 -17.49 2.78 17.60
C ALA A 47 -16.64 3.01 16.34
N MET A 48 -16.11 4.22 16.16
CA MET A 48 -15.26 4.57 15.03
C MET A 48 -13.90 3.86 15.06
N SER A 49 -13.36 3.57 16.26
CA SER A 49 -12.12 2.81 16.44
C SER A 49 -12.23 1.32 16.05
N MET A 50 -13.44 0.79 15.95
CA MET A 50 -13.62 -0.61 15.55
C MET A 50 -13.30 -0.85 14.07
N TYR A 51 -13.41 0.17 13.21
CA TYR A 51 -12.98 0.04 11.81
C TYR A 51 -11.49 -0.29 11.66
N PRO A 52 -10.54 0.48 12.24
CA PRO A 52 -9.14 0.10 12.18
C PRO A 52 -8.85 -1.25 12.87
N ALA A 53 -9.60 -1.64 13.91
CA ALA A 53 -9.48 -2.98 14.48
C ALA A 53 -9.87 -4.07 13.45
N GLY A 54 -10.96 -3.86 12.71
CA GLY A 54 -11.37 -4.71 11.60
C GLY A 54 -10.35 -4.75 10.45
N ALA A 55 -9.76 -3.60 10.15
CA ALA A 55 -8.68 -3.47 9.17
C ALA A 55 -7.45 -4.30 9.54
N ILE A 56 -7.06 -4.33 10.83
CA ILE A 56 -5.98 -5.21 11.32
C ILE A 56 -6.35 -6.68 11.10
N LEU A 57 -7.59 -7.08 11.41
CA LEU A 57 -8.06 -8.45 11.17
C LEU A 57 -8.03 -8.82 9.67
N ALA A 58 -8.43 -7.91 8.78
CA ALA A 58 -8.29 -8.12 7.34
C ALA A 58 -6.84 -8.14 6.88
N GLY A 59 -5.97 -7.39 7.56
CA GLY A 59 -4.54 -7.63 7.56
C GLY A 59 -4.27 -9.10 7.86
N LEU A 60 -4.50 -9.59 9.05
CA LEU A 60 -4.07 -10.94 9.44
C LEU A 60 -4.72 -12.10 8.64
N PHE A 61 -5.96 -11.92 8.17
CA PHE A 61 -6.78 -13.03 7.63
C PHE A 61 -7.35 -12.79 6.22
N GLY A 62 -7.36 -11.55 5.70
CA GLY A 62 -8.03 -11.20 4.45
C GLY A 62 -7.50 -11.94 3.22
N SER A 63 -6.18 -12.00 3.03
CA SER A 63 -5.58 -12.75 1.91
C SER A 63 -5.97 -14.24 1.92
N ARG A 64 -6.02 -14.86 3.11
CA ARG A 64 -6.46 -16.26 3.25
C ARG A 64 -7.94 -16.44 2.90
N ALA A 65 -8.78 -15.46 3.27
CA ALA A 65 -10.19 -15.47 2.90
C ALA A 65 -10.37 -15.39 1.38
N VAL A 66 -9.60 -14.52 0.71
CA VAL A 66 -9.62 -14.37 -0.76
C VAL A 66 -9.16 -15.64 -1.45
N GLN A 67 -8.03 -16.23 -1.03
CA GLN A 67 -7.50 -17.47 -1.62
C GLN A 67 -8.47 -18.66 -1.48
N ARG A 68 -9.21 -18.76 -0.37
CA ARG A 68 -10.16 -19.87 -0.13
C ARG A 68 -11.42 -19.81 -0.99
N VAL A 69 -11.95 -18.62 -1.22
CA VAL A 69 -13.27 -18.44 -1.87
C VAL A 69 -13.12 -18.02 -3.34
N GLY A 70 -11.96 -17.49 -3.72
CA GLY A 70 -11.65 -16.94 -5.04
C GLY A 70 -11.91 -15.44 -5.13
N HIS A 71 -11.09 -14.73 -5.92
CA HIS A 71 -11.06 -13.26 -5.99
C HIS A 71 -12.41 -12.60 -6.26
N ILE A 72 -13.11 -12.97 -7.34
CA ILE A 72 -14.38 -12.33 -7.72
C ILE A 72 -15.44 -12.57 -6.63
N ARG A 73 -15.55 -13.79 -6.11
CA ARG A 73 -16.53 -14.15 -5.08
C ARG A 73 -16.22 -13.47 -3.74
N ALA A 74 -14.94 -13.35 -3.40
CA ALA A 74 -14.50 -12.62 -2.21
C ALA A 74 -14.83 -11.13 -2.33
N PHE A 75 -14.53 -10.48 -3.46
CA PHE A 75 -14.89 -9.06 -3.63
C PHE A 75 -16.41 -8.84 -3.57
N ALA A 76 -17.17 -9.68 -4.28
CA ALA A 76 -18.63 -9.60 -4.29
C ALA A 76 -19.23 -9.81 -2.90
N SER A 77 -18.71 -10.77 -2.11
CA SER A 77 -19.18 -10.99 -0.74
C SER A 77 -18.85 -9.80 0.16
N MET A 78 -17.63 -9.23 0.09
CA MET A 78 -17.27 -8.06 0.88
C MET A 78 -18.14 -6.85 0.54
N ALA A 79 -18.35 -6.55 -0.75
CA ALA A 79 -19.17 -5.42 -1.18
C ALA A 79 -20.66 -5.62 -0.81
N ALA A 80 -21.20 -6.82 -0.95
CA ALA A 80 -22.57 -7.13 -0.53
C ALA A 80 -22.74 -7.04 1.00
N THR A 81 -21.79 -7.56 1.78
CA THR A 81 -21.79 -7.43 3.24
C THR A 81 -21.71 -5.97 3.67
N LEU A 82 -20.91 -5.14 3.01
CA LEU A 82 -20.85 -3.71 3.29
C LEU A 82 -22.17 -2.99 2.97
N ALA A 83 -22.87 -3.39 1.91
CA ALA A 83 -24.18 -2.83 1.59
C ALA A 83 -25.22 -3.22 2.65
N ILE A 84 -25.18 -4.45 3.15
CA ILE A 84 -26.00 -4.90 4.30
C ILE A 84 -25.64 -4.10 5.56
N ILE A 85 -24.35 -3.87 5.83
CA ILE A 85 -23.90 -3.05 6.96
C ILE A 85 -24.43 -1.62 6.84
N ALA A 86 -24.36 -1.01 5.65
CA ALA A 86 -24.88 0.33 5.40
C ALA A 86 -26.36 0.42 5.75
N VAL A 87 -27.18 -0.50 5.23
CA VAL A 87 -28.61 -0.58 5.57
C VAL A 87 -28.82 -0.88 7.05
N GLY A 88 -28.00 -1.73 7.66
CA GLY A 88 -28.06 -2.07 9.08
C GLY A 88 -27.91 -0.85 9.99
N HIS A 89 -27.03 0.10 9.64
CA HIS A 89 -26.89 1.37 10.37
C HIS A 89 -28.13 2.26 10.30
N SER A 90 -29.04 2.08 9.33
CA SER A 90 -30.31 2.81 9.27
C SER A 90 -31.34 2.32 10.30
N TYR A 91 -31.15 1.14 10.89
CA TYR A 91 -32.14 0.50 11.77
C TYR A 91 -31.66 0.33 13.21
N VAL A 92 -30.43 0.75 13.55
CA VAL A 92 -29.82 0.44 14.84
C VAL A 92 -29.21 1.67 15.49
N ASP A 93 -29.63 1.90 16.73
CA ASP A 93 -29.16 3.01 17.58
C ASP A 93 -28.20 2.51 18.70
N SER A 94 -27.88 1.22 18.72
CA SER A 94 -27.00 0.62 19.73
C SER A 94 -25.52 0.83 19.39
N VAL A 95 -24.78 1.50 20.27
CA VAL A 95 -23.32 1.73 20.17
C VAL A 95 -22.55 0.42 19.95
N TRP A 96 -22.88 -0.63 20.69
CA TRP A 96 -22.19 -1.91 20.61
C TRP A 96 -22.40 -2.61 19.27
N PHE A 97 -23.63 -2.54 18.76
CA PHE A 97 -23.95 -3.10 17.44
C PHE A 97 -23.27 -2.29 16.34
N THR A 98 -23.30 -0.96 16.43
CA THR A 98 -22.57 -0.06 15.52
C THR A 98 -21.07 -0.37 15.53
N GLY A 99 -20.48 -0.59 16.71
CA GLY A 99 -19.08 -1.01 16.84
C GLY A 99 -18.79 -2.33 16.14
N LEU A 100 -19.65 -3.34 16.31
CA LEU A 100 -19.53 -4.63 15.61
C LEU A 100 -19.64 -4.47 14.09
N LEU A 101 -20.62 -3.70 13.61
CA LEU A 101 -20.76 -3.40 12.18
C LEU A 101 -19.53 -2.68 11.63
N ARG A 102 -18.93 -1.77 12.40
CA ARG A 102 -17.69 -1.07 12.03
C ARG A 102 -16.48 -2.00 11.99
N LEU A 103 -16.37 -2.95 12.91
CA LEU A 103 -15.36 -4.01 12.87
C LEU A 103 -15.48 -4.84 11.59
N LEU A 104 -16.69 -5.31 11.28
CA LEU A 104 -16.95 -6.07 10.05
C LEU A 104 -16.69 -5.22 8.80
N ALA A 105 -17.09 -3.95 8.81
CA ALA A 105 -16.84 -3.04 7.70
C ALA A 105 -15.34 -2.83 7.47
N GLY A 106 -14.56 -2.65 8.54
CA GLY A 106 -13.09 -2.58 8.46
C GLY A 106 -12.49 -3.81 7.81
N PHE A 107 -12.96 -5.00 8.19
CA PHE A 107 -12.54 -6.24 7.59
C PHE A 107 -12.89 -6.30 6.09
N CYS A 108 -14.13 -5.98 5.74
CA CYS A 108 -14.62 -6.07 4.37
C CYS A 108 -13.96 -5.05 3.44
N PHE A 109 -13.86 -3.77 3.85
CA PHE A 109 -13.22 -2.73 3.04
C PHE A 109 -11.76 -3.07 2.74
N VAL A 110 -10.98 -3.43 3.76
CA VAL A 110 -9.55 -3.73 3.56
C VAL A 110 -9.35 -5.00 2.74
N THR A 111 -10.15 -6.05 2.97
CA THR A 111 -10.10 -7.26 2.13
C THR A 111 -10.53 -6.97 0.69
N GLY A 112 -11.52 -6.10 0.48
CA GLY A 112 -11.94 -5.62 -0.83
C GLY A 112 -10.82 -4.88 -1.57
N PHE A 113 -10.14 -3.95 -0.89
CA PHE A 113 -8.98 -3.25 -1.46
C PHE A 113 -7.82 -4.19 -1.79
N ILE A 114 -7.49 -5.15 -0.92
CA ILE A 114 -6.49 -6.20 -1.22
C ILE A 114 -6.85 -6.93 -2.51
N THR A 115 -8.13 -7.23 -2.72
CA THR A 115 -8.60 -7.94 -3.91
C THR A 115 -8.48 -7.06 -5.16
N LEU A 116 -8.88 -5.78 -5.08
CA LEU A 116 -8.78 -4.79 -6.16
C LEU A 116 -7.32 -4.53 -6.56
N GLU A 117 -6.43 -4.38 -5.58
CA GLU A 117 -5.00 -4.19 -5.80
C GLU A 117 -4.34 -5.41 -6.45
N SER A 118 -4.76 -6.62 -6.08
CA SER A 118 -4.26 -7.86 -6.69
C SER A 118 -4.54 -7.90 -8.19
N TRP A 119 -5.70 -7.44 -8.65
CA TRP A 119 -6.00 -7.34 -10.09
C TRP A 119 -5.17 -6.27 -10.78
N LEU A 120 -4.97 -5.10 -10.15
CA LEU A 120 -4.09 -4.07 -10.72
C LEU A 120 -2.66 -4.61 -10.87
N ASN A 121 -2.15 -5.32 -9.87
CA ASN A 121 -0.81 -5.91 -9.91
C ASN A 121 -0.62 -6.86 -11.10
N VAL A 122 -1.57 -7.76 -11.35
CA VAL A 122 -1.52 -8.70 -12.49
C VAL A 122 -1.52 -8.00 -13.84
N LEU A 123 -2.16 -6.83 -13.92
CA LEU A 123 -2.23 -6.03 -15.14
C LEU A 123 -1.07 -5.04 -15.28
N THR A 124 -0.10 -5.08 -14.36
CA THR A 124 1.05 -4.17 -14.34
C THR A 124 2.37 -4.90 -14.40
N ASP A 125 3.35 -4.25 -15.02
CA ASP A 125 4.75 -4.68 -15.06
C ASP A 125 5.66 -3.55 -14.54
N SER A 126 6.97 -3.79 -14.48
CA SER A 126 7.94 -2.81 -13.98
C SER A 126 7.97 -1.48 -14.77
N SER A 127 7.50 -1.46 -16.03
CA SER A 127 7.50 -0.26 -16.88
C SER A 127 6.31 0.66 -16.61
N ASN A 128 5.14 0.11 -16.22
CA ASN A 128 3.89 0.85 -16.09
C ASN A 128 3.31 0.88 -14.66
N ARG A 129 3.82 0.07 -13.73
CA ARG A 129 3.35 -0.04 -12.35
C ARG A 129 3.20 1.31 -11.65
N GLY A 130 4.24 2.15 -11.71
CA GLY A 130 4.22 3.47 -11.08
C GLY A 130 3.09 4.36 -11.62
N GLN A 131 2.83 4.33 -12.92
CA GLN A 131 1.74 5.09 -13.55
C GLN A 131 0.37 4.56 -13.11
N VAL A 132 0.18 3.24 -13.16
CA VAL A 132 -1.11 2.61 -12.79
C VAL A 132 -1.45 2.85 -11.32
N PHE A 133 -0.48 2.65 -10.42
CA PHE A 133 -0.70 2.92 -8.99
C PHE A 133 -0.88 4.40 -8.69
N SER A 134 -0.32 5.31 -9.50
CA SER A 134 -0.62 6.75 -9.39
C SER A 134 -2.08 7.06 -9.76
N PHE A 135 -2.60 6.49 -10.86
CA PHE A 135 -4.01 6.64 -11.23
C PHE A 135 -4.96 6.03 -10.19
N TYR A 136 -4.60 4.86 -9.65
CA TYR A 136 -5.30 4.24 -8.53
C TYR A 136 -5.43 5.22 -7.34
N GLN A 137 -4.34 5.89 -6.95
CA GLN A 137 -4.38 6.86 -5.86
C GLN A 137 -5.23 8.09 -6.18
N ILE A 138 -5.17 8.58 -7.41
CA ILE A 138 -6.03 9.69 -7.86
C ILE A 138 -7.52 9.29 -7.75
N CYS A 139 -7.88 8.08 -8.18
CA CYS A 139 -9.24 7.55 -8.07
C CYS A 139 -9.71 7.44 -6.62
N ILE A 140 -8.87 6.92 -5.72
CA ILE A 140 -9.17 6.90 -4.28
C ILE A 140 -9.39 8.31 -3.76
N ALA A 141 -8.50 9.24 -4.10
CA ALA A 141 -8.57 10.60 -3.60
C ALA A 141 -9.80 11.35 -4.10
N ILE A 142 -10.19 11.17 -5.37
CA ILE A 142 -11.44 11.71 -5.92
C ILE A 142 -12.64 11.08 -5.21
N GLY A 143 -12.64 9.76 -5.01
CA GLY A 143 -13.73 9.08 -4.31
C GLY A 143 -13.90 9.56 -2.87
N PHE A 144 -12.81 9.59 -2.10
CA PHE A 144 -12.82 10.13 -0.74
C PHE A 144 -13.22 11.61 -0.73
N GLY A 145 -12.59 12.45 -1.55
CA GLY A 145 -12.81 13.90 -1.55
C GLY A 145 -14.21 14.32 -2.01
N SER A 146 -14.87 13.53 -2.86
CA SER A 146 -16.24 13.81 -3.33
C SER A 146 -17.33 13.41 -2.33
N ALA A 147 -17.07 12.45 -1.44
CA ALA A 147 -18.06 11.93 -0.50
C ALA A 147 -18.74 13.00 0.39
N PRO A 148 -18.03 13.98 0.99
CA PRO A 148 -18.67 15.02 1.79
C PRO A 148 -19.67 15.88 1.02
N PHE A 149 -19.46 16.09 -0.28
CA PHE A 149 -20.36 16.91 -1.11
C PHE A 149 -21.71 16.24 -1.35
N LEU A 150 -21.74 14.90 -1.32
CA LEU A 150 -22.96 14.13 -1.52
C LEU A 150 -23.95 14.28 -0.35
N LEU A 151 -23.51 14.76 0.81
CA LEU A 151 -24.41 15.11 1.91
C LEU A 151 -25.39 16.22 1.54
N ASN A 152 -25.05 17.09 0.59
CA ASN A 152 -25.94 18.16 0.13
C ASN A 152 -27.12 17.67 -0.72
N LEU A 153 -27.15 16.38 -1.08
CA LEU A 153 -28.21 15.80 -1.91
C LEU A 153 -29.45 15.40 -1.09
N SER A 154 -29.35 15.36 0.23
CA SER A 154 -30.45 14.98 1.12
C SER A 154 -30.84 16.13 2.04
N VAL A 155 -32.11 16.17 2.42
CA VAL A 155 -32.59 16.98 3.55
C VAL A 155 -32.13 16.33 4.86
N ASP A 156 -31.86 17.15 5.87
CA ASP A 156 -31.36 16.74 7.19
C ASP A 156 -32.08 15.50 7.74
N SER A 157 -31.29 14.60 8.31
CA SER A 157 -31.75 13.39 9.03
C SER A 157 -32.43 12.28 8.20
N ASP A 158 -32.40 12.28 6.86
CA ASP A 158 -33.00 11.19 6.04
C ASP A 158 -32.18 9.87 6.08
N PRO A 159 -32.70 8.74 6.61
CA PRO A 159 -31.99 7.45 6.65
C PRO A 159 -31.53 6.94 5.27
N ARG A 160 -32.11 7.48 4.18
CA ARG A 160 -31.70 7.20 2.79
C ARG A 160 -30.24 7.52 2.49
N LEU A 161 -29.57 8.34 3.30
CA LEU A 161 -28.13 8.62 3.14
C LEU A 161 -27.24 7.37 3.24
N PHE A 162 -27.61 6.40 4.09
CA PHE A 162 -26.92 5.10 4.11
C PHE A 162 -27.23 4.27 2.85
N GLY A 163 -28.38 4.48 2.21
CA GLY A 163 -28.70 3.93 0.91
C GLY A 163 -27.73 4.38 -0.19
N LEU A 164 -27.17 5.59 -0.09
CA LEU A 164 -26.15 6.08 -1.02
C LEU A 164 -24.84 5.28 -0.90
N ILE A 165 -24.46 4.90 0.32
CA ILE A 165 -23.32 4.01 0.56
C ILE A 165 -23.58 2.66 -0.12
N GLY A 166 -24.76 2.08 0.11
CA GLY A 166 -25.18 0.83 -0.55
C GLY A 166 -25.17 0.92 -2.08
N LEU A 167 -25.60 2.05 -2.65
CA LEU A 167 -25.58 2.32 -4.09
C LEU A 167 -24.16 2.25 -4.66
N PHE A 168 -23.20 2.98 -4.08
CA PHE A 168 -21.82 3.00 -4.58
C PHE A 168 -21.10 1.65 -4.40
N LEU A 169 -21.38 0.94 -3.30
CA LEU A 169 -20.88 -0.43 -3.10
C LEU A 169 -21.45 -1.40 -4.15
N SER A 170 -22.75 -1.29 -4.44
CA SER A 170 -23.41 -2.11 -5.45
C SER A 170 -22.89 -1.79 -6.85
N LEU A 171 -22.65 -0.51 -7.16
CA LEU A 171 -22.04 -0.09 -8.42
C LEU A 171 -20.63 -0.67 -8.58
N SER A 172 -19.80 -0.58 -7.53
CA SER A 172 -18.46 -1.17 -7.50
C SER A 172 -18.51 -2.68 -7.73
N LEU A 173 -19.44 -3.38 -7.08
CA LEU A 173 -19.70 -4.81 -7.27
C LEU A 173 -20.11 -5.13 -8.71
N ILE A 174 -21.07 -4.40 -9.28
CA ILE A 174 -21.58 -4.65 -10.64
C ILE A 174 -20.47 -4.47 -11.66
N ILE A 175 -19.69 -3.39 -11.55
CA ILE A 175 -18.55 -3.13 -12.45
C ILE A 175 -17.56 -4.29 -12.41
N MET A 176 -17.20 -4.75 -11.21
CA MET A 176 -16.24 -5.84 -11.05
C MET A 176 -16.81 -7.19 -11.48
N ALA A 177 -18.07 -7.50 -11.18
CA ALA A 177 -18.72 -8.76 -11.55
C ALA A 177 -18.90 -8.91 -13.08
N MET A 178 -19.10 -7.80 -13.78
CA MET A 178 -19.22 -7.76 -15.25
C MET A 178 -17.87 -7.74 -15.97
N SER A 179 -16.77 -7.53 -15.25
CA SER A 179 -15.43 -7.43 -15.83
C SER A 179 -14.81 -8.82 -16.04
N ARG A 180 -14.28 -9.08 -17.24
CA ARG A 180 -13.50 -10.29 -17.55
C ARG A 180 -12.02 -10.05 -17.28
N ILE A 181 -11.56 -10.39 -16.08
CA ILE A 181 -10.17 -10.19 -15.65
C ILE A 181 -9.59 -11.56 -15.24
N PRO A 182 -8.32 -11.87 -15.59
CA PRO A 182 -7.66 -13.09 -15.13
C PRO A 182 -7.68 -13.22 -13.60
N VAL A 183 -7.67 -14.46 -13.10
CA VAL A 183 -7.59 -14.72 -11.66
C VAL A 183 -6.17 -14.39 -11.18
N PRO A 184 -6.00 -13.43 -10.25
CA PRO A 184 -4.69 -13.17 -9.66
C PRO A 184 -4.24 -14.31 -8.76
N GLU A 185 -2.93 -14.45 -8.63
CA GLU A 185 -2.34 -15.16 -7.50
C GLU A 185 -2.13 -14.17 -6.36
N VAL A 186 -2.58 -14.53 -5.15
CA VAL A 186 -2.25 -13.78 -3.94
C VAL A 186 -0.99 -14.42 -3.35
N PRO A 187 0.16 -13.72 -3.31
CA PRO A 187 1.38 -14.27 -2.74
C PRO A 187 1.21 -14.66 -1.28
N ASP A 188 1.99 -15.63 -0.84
CA ASP A 188 2.12 -15.96 0.57
C ASP A 188 2.75 -14.79 1.33
N ARG A 189 2.19 -14.52 2.51
CA ARG A 189 2.63 -13.38 3.32
C ARG A 189 3.82 -13.72 4.18
N ALA A 190 4.78 -12.80 4.21
CA ALA A 190 5.84 -12.81 5.19
C ALA A 190 5.26 -12.68 6.62
N ARG A 191 5.82 -13.43 7.56
CA ARG A 191 5.51 -13.22 8.98
C ARG A 191 6.01 -11.85 9.43
N PRO A 192 5.22 -11.07 10.19
CA PRO A 192 5.68 -9.77 10.71
C PRO A 192 6.86 -9.97 11.65
N MET A 193 7.80 -9.03 11.65
CA MET A 193 8.87 -8.99 12.64
C MET A 193 8.37 -8.42 13.97
N SER A 194 9.12 -8.64 15.06
CA SER A 194 8.71 -8.10 16.35
C SER A 194 8.80 -6.57 16.38
N PRO A 195 7.88 -5.84 17.05
CA PRO A 195 7.98 -4.39 17.23
C PRO A 195 9.29 -3.96 17.91
N ARG A 196 9.84 -4.81 18.80
CA ARG A 196 11.13 -4.57 19.45
C ARG A 196 12.29 -4.57 18.45
N GLN A 197 12.28 -5.51 17.51
CA GLN A 197 13.28 -5.56 16.44
C GLN A 197 13.18 -4.33 15.52
N LEU A 198 11.95 -3.95 15.14
CA LEU A 198 11.71 -2.75 14.34
C LEU A 198 12.18 -1.48 15.07
N TRP A 199 11.92 -1.38 16.38
CA TRP A 199 12.41 -0.30 17.23
C TRP A 199 13.94 -0.25 17.27
N ASN A 200 14.61 -1.39 17.33
CA ASN A 200 16.08 -1.43 17.30
C ASN A 200 16.65 -0.94 15.96
N TYR A 201 15.99 -1.24 14.84
CA TYR A 201 16.39 -0.72 13.52
C TYR A 201 16.14 0.78 13.38
N SER A 202 14.92 1.24 13.66
CA SER A 202 14.57 2.65 13.52
C SER A 202 13.49 3.04 14.54
N PRO A 203 13.89 3.56 15.72
CA PRO A 203 12.97 4.12 16.69
C PRO A 203 12.11 5.26 16.12
N SER A 204 12.71 6.08 15.24
CA SER A 204 12.05 7.20 14.57
C SER A 204 10.93 6.73 13.65
N GLY A 205 11.19 5.73 12.80
CA GLY A 205 10.15 5.16 11.96
C GLY A 205 9.08 4.41 12.76
N THR A 206 9.49 3.64 13.77
CA THR A 206 8.58 2.86 14.62
C THR A 206 7.59 3.74 15.39
N LEU A 207 8.07 4.82 16.04
CA LEU A 207 7.18 5.75 16.74
C LEU A 207 6.31 6.51 15.75
N SER A 208 6.91 7.01 14.65
CA SER A 208 6.19 7.79 13.65
C SER A 208 5.07 6.99 12.98
N SER A 209 5.24 5.68 12.75
CA SER A 209 4.17 4.83 12.20
C SER A 209 3.00 4.67 13.16
N PHE A 210 3.28 4.51 14.46
CA PHE A 210 2.25 4.45 15.49
C PHE A 210 1.50 5.79 15.61
N CYS A 211 2.24 6.90 15.69
CA CYS A 211 1.67 8.25 15.76
C CYS A 211 0.90 8.65 14.50
N ALA A 212 1.31 8.19 13.31
CA ALA A 212 0.56 8.40 12.08
C ALA A 212 -0.84 7.75 12.18
N GLY A 213 -0.94 6.59 12.83
CA GLY A 213 -2.22 5.93 13.11
C GLY A 213 -3.11 6.75 14.04
N LEU A 214 -2.53 7.21 15.16
CA LEU A 214 -3.18 8.09 16.13
C LEU A 214 -3.78 9.33 15.46
N ILE A 215 -2.96 10.05 14.68
CA ILE A 215 -3.36 11.27 13.98
C ILE A 215 -4.40 10.97 12.91
N SER A 216 -4.11 10.04 12.00
CA SER A 216 -4.95 9.80 10.82
C SER A 216 -6.33 9.31 11.20
N ALA A 217 -6.44 8.33 12.10
CA ALA A 217 -7.74 7.75 12.43
C ALA A 217 -8.59 8.71 13.26
N ALA A 218 -8.02 9.36 14.29
CA ALA A 218 -8.75 10.35 15.08
C ALA A 218 -9.28 11.49 14.20
N SER A 219 -8.42 12.00 13.31
CA SER A 219 -8.82 13.10 12.42
C SER A 219 -9.91 12.68 11.45
N VAL A 220 -9.70 11.62 10.65
CA VAL A 220 -10.66 11.19 9.62
C VAL A 220 -12.00 10.78 10.22
N SER A 221 -12.01 10.17 11.41
CA SER A 221 -13.25 9.67 12.01
C SER A 221 -14.03 10.67 12.84
N LEU A 222 -13.41 11.74 13.36
CA LEU A 222 -14.06 12.68 14.27
C LEU A 222 -14.12 14.11 13.72
N ILE A 223 -13.47 14.41 12.59
CA ILE A 223 -13.55 15.72 11.94
C ILE A 223 -14.98 16.09 11.51
N SER A 224 -15.75 15.13 11.00
CA SER A 224 -17.16 15.32 10.61
C SER A 224 -18.02 15.70 11.81
N LEU A 225 -17.83 14.99 12.92
CA LEU A 225 -18.47 15.27 14.20
C LEU A 225 -18.11 16.66 14.72
N TYR A 226 -16.83 17.02 14.77
CA TYR A 226 -16.39 18.35 15.19
C TYR A 226 -17.01 19.46 14.33
N ALA A 227 -16.94 19.30 13.00
CA ALA A 227 -17.40 20.34 12.09
C ALA A 227 -18.92 20.53 12.18
N TYR A 228 -19.68 19.44 12.31
CA TYR A 228 -21.12 19.47 12.49
C TYR A 228 -21.53 20.15 13.81
N GLU A 229 -20.92 19.75 14.94
CA GLU A 229 -21.19 20.35 16.26
C GLU A 229 -20.77 21.83 16.35
N ARG A 230 -19.79 22.26 15.54
CA ARG A 230 -19.45 23.68 15.37
C ARG A 230 -20.47 24.47 14.56
N GLY A 231 -21.50 23.81 14.02
CA GLY A 231 -22.56 24.43 13.23
C GLY A 231 -22.21 24.62 11.76
N PHE A 232 -21.14 23.99 11.25
CA PHE A 232 -20.89 24.00 9.81
C PHE A 232 -21.91 23.11 9.09
N SER A 233 -22.54 23.65 8.06
CA SER A 233 -23.58 22.96 7.29
C SER A 233 -23.43 23.20 5.78
N GLY A 234 -24.16 22.40 5.00
CA GLY A 234 -24.23 22.51 3.55
C GLY A 234 -22.86 22.47 2.86
N ILE A 235 -22.65 23.38 1.92
CA ILE A 235 -21.42 23.45 1.12
C ILE A 235 -20.17 23.71 1.99
N TRP A 236 -20.29 24.45 3.09
CA TRP A 236 -19.15 24.77 3.95
C TRP A 236 -18.66 23.56 4.73
N LEU A 237 -19.58 22.72 5.23
CA LEU A 237 -19.23 21.43 5.83
C LEU A 237 -18.49 20.56 4.80
N ALA A 238 -19.04 20.43 3.59
CA ALA A 238 -18.42 19.66 2.53
C ALA A 238 -17.02 20.18 2.15
N LEU A 239 -16.84 21.50 2.07
CA LEU A 239 -15.55 22.14 1.79
C LEU A 239 -14.53 21.92 2.91
N ILE A 240 -14.94 22.00 4.18
CA ILE A 240 -14.05 21.74 5.33
C ILE A 240 -13.56 20.28 5.30
N LEU A 241 -14.47 19.33 5.17
CA LEU A 241 -14.13 17.90 5.15
C LEU A 241 -13.33 17.51 3.90
N GLY A 242 -13.75 18.01 2.73
CA GLY A 242 -13.08 17.77 1.46
C GLY A 242 -11.69 18.40 1.40
N SER A 243 -11.53 19.63 1.89
CA SER A 243 -10.24 20.33 1.91
C SER A 243 -9.22 19.65 2.82
N TYR A 244 -9.64 19.14 3.98
CA TYR A 244 -8.80 18.34 4.85
C TYR A 244 -8.24 17.12 4.10
N GLN A 245 -9.10 16.37 3.43
CA GLN A 245 -8.68 15.20 2.65
C GLN A 245 -7.78 15.57 1.46
N LEU A 246 -8.12 16.66 0.76
CA LEU A 246 -7.35 17.17 -0.38
C LEU A 246 -5.96 17.63 0.05
N GLY A 247 -5.83 18.30 1.20
CA GLY A 247 -4.54 18.68 1.76
C GLY A 247 -3.64 17.48 2.03
N GLY A 248 -4.23 16.39 2.56
CA GLY A 248 -3.57 15.10 2.72
C GLY A 248 -2.99 14.56 1.43
N LEU A 249 -3.73 14.65 0.32
CA LEU A 249 -3.27 14.26 -1.02
C LEU A 249 -2.16 15.17 -1.56
N LEU A 250 -2.41 16.48 -1.56
CA LEU A 250 -1.51 17.48 -2.15
C LEU A 250 -0.14 17.50 -1.47
N THR A 251 -0.08 17.14 -0.19
CA THR A 251 1.17 17.16 0.57
C THR A 251 2.07 15.96 0.28
N GLN A 252 1.55 14.87 -0.31
CA GLN A 252 2.33 13.65 -0.54
C GLN A 252 3.51 13.87 -1.50
N TYR A 253 3.26 14.48 -2.66
CA TYR A 253 4.30 14.68 -3.68
C TYR A 253 5.41 15.62 -3.20
N PRO A 254 5.11 16.83 -2.68
CA PRO A 254 6.14 17.72 -2.14
C PRO A 254 6.92 17.06 -1.00
N THR A 255 6.25 16.29 -0.15
CA THR A 255 6.92 15.60 0.97
C THR A 255 7.91 14.54 0.47
N GLY A 256 7.53 13.73 -0.51
CA GLY A 256 8.43 12.74 -1.10
C GLY A 256 9.67 13.41 -1.70
N TRP A 257 9.46 14.46 -2.50
CA TRP A 257 10.55 15.23 -3.10
C TRP A 257 11.47 15.89 -2.06
N LEU A 258 10.91 16.42 -0.96
CA LEU A 258 11.68 16.97 0.15
C LEU A 258 12.47 15.87 0.88
N ALA A 259 11.87 14.70 1.09
CA ALA A 259 12.47 13.57 1.80
C ALA A 259 13.66 12.95 1.07
N ASP A 260 13.69 13.07 -0.26
CA ASP A 260 14.81 12.62 -1.09
C ASP A 260 16.01 13.59 -1.00
N ARG A 261 15.77 14.87 -0.71
CA ARG A 261 16.79 15.93 -0.71
C ARG A 261 17.28 16.32 0.68
N PHE A 262 16.41 16.19 1.68
CA PHE A 262 16.67 16.60 3.06
C PHE A 262 16.59 15.39 4.00
N ASP A 263 17.11 15.57 5.21
CA ASP A 263 16.99 14.54 6.24
C ASP A 263 15.51 14.25 6.55
N LYS A 264 15.11 12.98 6.41
CA LYS A 264 13.71 12.52 6.55
C LYS A 264 13.09 12.85 7.91
N ARG A 265 13.88 12.93 8.99
CA ARG A 265 13.39 13.32 10.32
C ARG A 265 13.06 14.81 10.36
N THR A 266 13.83 15.63 9.64
CA THR A 266 13.62 17.07 9.51
C THR A 266 12.37 17.38 8.67
N VAL A 267 12.18 16.68 7.56
CA VAL A 267 10.97 16.81 6.73
C VAL A 267 9.73 16.41 7.53
N ALA A 268 9.78 15.27 8.22
CA ALA A 268 8.69 14.82 9.10
C ALA A 268 8.39 15.84 10.21
N ALA A 269 9.41 16.35 10.90
CA ALA A 269 9.21 17.36 11.94
C ALA A 269 8.64 18.67 11.41
N GLY A 270 9.06 19.12 10.22
CA GLY A 270 8.50 20.30 9.57
C GLY A 270 7.00 20.16 9.29
N LEU A 271 6.58 19.01 8.77
CA LEU A 271 5.16 18.69 8.59
C LEU A 271 4.40 18.68 9.91
N MET A 272 4.98 18.08 10.96
CA MET A 272 4.34 18.06 12.27
C MET A 272 4.20 19.46 12.89
N VAL A 273 5.18 20.35 12.66
CA VAL A 273 5.08 21.77 13.05
C VAL A 273 3.95 22.47 12.29
N LEU A 274 3.80 22.23 10.98
CA LEU A 274 2.66 22.73 10.23
C LEU A 274 1.34 22.26 10.83
N GLY A 275 1.26 20.99 11.24
CA GLY A 275 0.11 20.43 11.94
C GLY A 275 -0.17 21.09 13.28
N VAL A 276 0.86 21.36 14.09
CA VAL A 276 0.70 22.12 15.35
C VAL A 276 0.13 23.51 15.07
N VAL A 277 0.68 24.23 14.09
CA VAL A 277 0.26 25.59 13.76
C VAL A 277 -1.18 25.61 13.21
N SER A 278 -1.52 24.73 12.26
CA SER A 278 -2.86 24.68 11.69
C SER A 278 -3.91 24.28 12.72
N ASN A 279 -3.61 23.28 13.58
CA ASN A 279 -4.53 22.87 14.63
C ASN A 279 -4.70 23.96 15.69
N LEU A 280 -3.65 24.73 16.00
CA LEU A 280 -3.75 25.88 16.89
C LEU A 280 -4.64 26.98 16.30
N LEU A 281 -4.60 27.22 14.99
CA LEU A 281 -5.52 28.14 14.32
C LEU A 281 -6.98 27.68 14.39
N ILE A 282 -7.24 26.36 14.33
CA ILE A 282 -8.59 25.81 14.54
C ILE A 282 -9.05 25.98 15.99
N VAL A 283 -8.13 25.81 16.95
CA VAL A 283 -8.39 26.13 18.37
C VAL A 283 -8.68 27.62 18.56
N LEU A 284 -7.94 28.49 17.89
CA LEU A 284 -8.19 29.94 17.95
C LEU A 284 -9.56 30.30 17.40
N ASP A 285 -9.99 29.68 16.30
CA ASP A 285 -11.33 29.84 15.74
C ASP A 285 -12.45 29.52 16.74
N TYR A 286 -12.24 28.51 17.59
CA TYR A 286 -13.20 28.12 18.63
C TYR A 286 -13.49 29.26 19.61
N PHE A 287 -12.49 30.08 19.93
CA PHE A 287 -12.63 31.22 20.85
C PHE A 287 -12.86 32.56 20.14
N HIS A 288 -12.40 32.69 18.89
CA HIS A 288 -12.49 33.91 18.09
C HIS A 288 -12.87 33.54 16.67
N ALA A 289 -14.07 33.93 16.22
CA ALA A 289 -14.57 33.55 14.90
C ALA A 289 -13.61 33.94 13.76
N ILE A 290 -13.11 32.95 13.05
CA ILE A 290 -12.31 33.12 11.83
C ILE A 290 -13.25 32.99 10.61
N PRO A 291 -13.06 33.77 9.54
CA PRO A 291 -13.86 33.62 8.33
C PRO A 291 -13.79 32.18 7.78
N VAL A 292 -14.94 31.58 7.51
CA VAL A 292 -15.06 30.19 7.02
C VAL A 292 -14.19 29.89 5.79
N PRO A 293 -14.07 30.78 4.78
CA PRO A 293 -13.15 30.54 3.66
C PRO A 293 -11.69 30.35 4.08
N LEU A 294 -11.24 31.07 5.10
CA LEU A 294 -9.89 30.92 5.65
C LEU A 294 -9.78 29.60 6.42
N LEU A 295 -10.82 29.18 7.14
CA LEU A 295 -10.85 27.88 7.79
C LEU A 295 -10.68 26.73 6.80
N VAL A 296 -11.30 26.78 5.62
CA VAL A 296 -11.09 25.76 4.57
C VAL A 296 -9.60 25.61 4.23
N VAL A 297 -8.85 26.71 4.16
CA VAL A 297 -7.39 26.66 3.93
C VAL A 297 -6.65 26.09 5.15
N VAL A 298 -7.04 26.47 6.36
CA VAL A 298 -6.44 25.94 7.60
C VAL A 298 -6.66 24.42 7.73
N PHE A 299 -7.87 23.94 7.42
CA PHE A 299 -8.21 22.53 7.40
C PHE A 299 -7.43 21.76 6.31
N LEU A 300 -7.22 22.37 5.15
CA LEU A 300 -6.35 21.83 4.11
C LEU A 300 -4.92 21.61 4.63
N VAL A 301 -4.32 22.63 5.26
CA VAL A 301 -2.97 22.49 5.83
C VAL A 301 -2.95 21.45 6.95
N SER A 302 -3.98 21.42 7.79
CA SER A 302 -4.13 20.43 8.86
C SER A 302 -4.15 19.00 8.31
N GLY A 303 -4.95 18.71 7.29
CA GLY A 303 -4.99 17.38 6.69
C GLY A 303 -3.69 16.99 6.00
N GLY A 304 -3.01 17.96 5.39
CA GLY A 304 -1.69 17.76 4.78
C GLY A 304 -0.60 17.35 5.77
N SER A 305 -0.64 17.92 6.98
CA SER A 305 0.41 17.73 7.99
C SER A 305 0.57 16.27 8.45
N GLY A 306 -0.53 15.53 8.61
CA GLY A 306 -0.54 14.19 9.20
C GLY A 306 -0.32 13.04 8.21
N VAL A 307 -0.85 13.15 6.99
CA VAL A 307 -0.95 12.03 6.04
C VAL A 307 0.42 11.52 5.58
N ALA A 308 1.39 12.41 5.40
CA ALA A 308 2.70 12.01 4.90
C ALA A 308 3.64 11.43 5.97
N LEU A 309 3.23 11.41 7.26
CA LEU A 309 4.06 10.87 8.34
C LEU A 309 4.33 9.37 8.20
N PHE A 310 3.35 8.56 7.79
CA PHE A 310 3.55 7.12 7.64
C PHE A 310 4.51 6.77 6.49
N PRO A 311 4.37 7.29 5.26
CA PRO A 311 5.37 7.09 4.21
C PRO A 311 6.79 7.50 4.63
N LEU A 312 6.94 8.61 5.35
CA LEU A 312 8.23 9.03 5.91
C LEU A 312 8.74 8.05 6.96
N ALA A 313 7.87 7.49 7.80
CA ALA A 313 8.22 6.45 8.76
C ALA A 313 8.73 5.18 8.06
N VAL A 314 8.07 4.76 6.98
CA VAL A 314 8.48 3.61 6.16
C VAL A 314 9.87 3.86 5.57
N THR A 315 10.07 4.98 4.87
CA THR A 315 11.39 5.30 4.30
C THR A 315 12.50 5.35 5.35
N GLN A 316 12.22 5.90 6.54
CA GLN A 316 13.18 5.90 7.66
C GLN A 316 13.53 4.50 8.18
N VAL A 317 12.62 3.52 8.10
CA VAL A 317 12.93 2.13 8.46
C VAL A 317 13.78 1.48 7.36
N PHE A 318 13.40 1.71 6.10
CA PHE A 318 14.04 1.11 4.93
C PHE A 318 15.52 1.52 4.78
N ASP A 319 15.90 2.69 5.29
CA ASP A 319 17.30 3.11 5.37
C ASP A 319 18.16 2.25 6.33
N HIS A 320 17.55 1.39 7.16
CA HIS A 320 18.22 0.65 8.25
C HIS A 320 17.93 -0.86 8.23
N ILE A 321 17.33 -1.40 7.16
CA ILE A 321 17.01 -2.83 7.05
C ILE A 321 17.47 -3.40 5.71
N ASP A 322 17.73 -4.71 5.67
CA ASP A 322 18.02 -5.43 4.43
C ASP A 322 16.75 -5.66 3.60
N LEU A 323 16.90 -5.86 2.29
CA LEU A 323 15.77 -6.12 1.38
C LEU A 323 14.92 -7.34 1.81
N LYS A 324 15.57 -8.36 2.40
CA LYS A 324 14.91 -9.57 2.94
C LYS A 324 13.98 -9.28 4.13
N GLU A 325 14.21 -8.16 4.82
CA GLU A 325 13.44 -7.73 5.99
C GLU A 325 12.36 -6.71 5.64
N ALA A 326 12.32 -6.21 4.40
CA ALA A 326 11.37 -5.20 3.94
C ALA A 326 9.91 -5.62 4.15
N MET A 327 9.55 -6.83 3.74
CA MET A 327 8.19 -7.37 3.85
C MET A 327 7.74 -7.61 5.32
N PRO A 328 8.55 -8.25 6.17
CA PRO A 328 8.27 -8.30 7.61
C PRO A 328 8.15 -6.92 8.26
N ALA A 329 8.99 -5.96 7.89
CA ALA A 329 9.00 -4.62 8.47
C ALA A 329 7.75 -3.81 8.11
N THR A 330 7.34 -3.83 6.84
CA THR A 330 6.10 -3.15 6.39
C THR A 330 4.87 -3.72 7.08
N SER A 331 4.82 -5.03 7.27
CA SER A 331 3.75 -5.69 8.02
C SER A 331 3.66 -5.18 9.47
N THR A 332 4.79 -5.07 10.16
CA THR A 332 4.84 -4.56 11.54
C THR A 332 4.50 -3.07 11.61
N LEU A 333 4.99 -2.26 10.68
CA LEU A 333 4.65 -0.83 10.58
C LEU A 333 3.14 -0.61 10.40
N GLN A 334 2.48 -1.43 9.58
CA GLN A 334 1.03 -1.38 9.40
C GLN A 334 0.26 -1.83 10.64
N ILE A 335 0.74 -2.84 11.37
CA ILE A 335 0.15 -3.23 12.64
C ILE A 335 0.23 -2.06 13.63
N LEU A 336 1.39 -1.38 13.74
CA LEU A 336 1.55 -0.21 14.61
C LEU A 336 0.65 0.95 14.20
N LEU A 337 0.55 1.23 12.89
CA LEU A 337 -0.41 2.19 12.35
C LEU A 337 -1.84 1.81 12.75
N GLY A 338 -2.22 0.53 12.63
CA GLY A 338 -3.53 0.03 13.01
C GLY A 338 -3.81 0.20 14.51
N ILE A 339 -2.85 -0.16 15.38
CA ILE A 339 -2.99 0.01 16.83
C ILE A 339 -3.16 1.49 17.19
N GLY A 340 -2.34 2.38 16.61
CA GLY A 340 -2.53 3.82 16.73
C GLY A 340 -3.90 4.26 16.19
N GLY A 341 -4.36 3.65 15.10
CA GLY A 341 -5.66 3.90 14.50
C GLY A 341 -6.83 3.51 15.38
N VAL A 342 -6.71 2.47 16.20
CA VAL A 342 -7.72 2.10 17.22
C VAL A 342 -7.65 3.07 18.40
N LEU A 343 -6.46 3.32 18.95
CA LEU A 343 -6.31 4.16 20.13
C LEU A 343 -6.66 5.63 19.87
N GLY A 344 -6.44 6.13 18.66
CA GLY A 344 -6.63 7.53 18.31
C GLY A 344 -8.06 8.03 18.55
N PRO A 345 -9.08 7.46 17.87
CA PRO A 345 -10.48 7.83 18.07
C PRO A 345 -10.98 7.56 19.50
N VAL A 346 -10.47 6.52 20.18
CA VAL A 346 -10.83 6.24 21.58
C VAL A 346 -10.36 7.37 22.50
N ILE A 347 -9.09 7.75 22.42
CA ILE A 347 -8.51 8.81 23.25
C ILE A 347 -9.14 10.16 22.90
N ALA A 348 -9.21 10.49 21.61
CA ALA A 348 -9.78 11.75 21.14
C ALA A 348 -11.26 11.88 21.52
N GLY A 349 -12.08 10.85 21.26
CA GLY A 349 -13.50 10.84 21.61
C GLY A 349 -13.72 10.95 23.12
N PHE A 350 -12.91 10.25 23.93
CA PHE A 350 -12.97 10.40 25.39
C PHE A 350 -12.67 11.83 25.83
N LEU A 351 -11.61 12.45 25.31
CA LEU A 351 -11.27 13.84 25.64
C LEU A 351 -12.35 14.82 25.19
N MET A 352 -12.95 14.61 24.01
CA MET A 352 -14.08 15.40 23.52
C MET A 352 -15.32 15.26 24.42
N SER A 353 -15.51 14.10 25.04
CA SER A 353 -16.67 13.85 25.91
C SER A 353 -16.50 14.39 27.31
N GLN A 354 -15.26 14.35 27.85
CA GLN A 354 -14.97 14.81 29.21
C GLN A 354 -14.85 16.33 29.30
N PHE A 355 -14.40 16.95 28.22
CA PHE A 355 -14.18 18.38 28.18
C PHE A 355 -15.12 19.03 27.16
N GLU A 356 -14.66 19.22 25.92
CA GLU A 356 -15.41 19.91 24.87
C GLU A 356 -15.01 19.36 23.49
N ILE A 357 -15.85 19.57 22.48
CA ILE A 357 -15.62 19.06 21.11
C ILE A 357 -14.26 19.49 20.53
N ILE A 358 -13.74 20.65 20.94
CA ILE A 358 -12.45 21.20 20.49
C ILE A 358 -11.23 20.36 20.92
N TRP A 359 -11.40 19.47 21.90
CA TRP A 359 -10.30 18.63 22.42
C TRP A 359 -9.78 17.61 21.42
N LEU A 360 -10.47 17.39 20.30
CA LEU A 360 -9.89 16.73 19.13
C LEU A 360 -8.59 17.42 18.69
N TYR A 361 -8.57 18.75 18.60
CA TYR A 361 -7.42 19.50 18.10
C TYR A 361 -6.33 19.67 19.16
N TYR A 362 -6.68 19.78 20.44
CA TYR A 362 -5.68 19.71 21.51
C TYR A 362 -4.97 18.35 21.54
N TYR A 363 -5.72 17.26 21.37
CA TYR A 363 -5.17 15.92 21.19
C TYR A 363 -4.22 15.86 20.00
N LEU A 364 -4.63 16.34 18.82
CA LEU A 364 -3.78 16.36 17.64
C LEU A 364 -2.52 17.19 17.88
N ILE A 365 -2.62 18.40 18.44
CA ILE A 365 -1.47 19.25 18.77
C ILE A 365 -0.49 18.47 19.67
N ALA A 366 -0.99 17.80 20.71
CA ALA A 366 -0.14 17.04 21.63
C ALA A 366 0.62 15.91 20.92
N VAL A 367 -0.05 15.14 20.04
CA VAL A 367 0.60 14.07 19.29
C VAL A 367 1.61 14.63 18.28
N HIS A 368 1.26 15.69 17.53
CA HIS A 368 2.19 16.33 16.60
C HIS A 368 3.43 16.88 17.33
N ALA A 369 3.24 17.60 18.45
CA ALA A 369 4.33 18.12 19.26
C ALA A 369 5.21 17.01 19.83
N ALA A 370 4.63 15.90 20.30
CA ALA A 370 5.39 14.74 20.77
C ALA A 370 6.27 14.15 19.67
N VAL A 371 5.76 14.03 18.44
CA VAL A 371 6.55 13.57 17.27
C VAL A 371 7.66 14.57 16.95
N VAL A 372 7.38 15.89 16.93
CA VAL A 372 8.42 16.92 16.70
C VAL A 372 9.54 16.78 17.72
N VAL A 373 9.21 16.77 19.00
CA VAL A 373 10.18 16.69 20.10
C VAL A 373 10.99 15.41 19.97
N PHE A 374 10.34 14.26 19.78
CA PHE A 374 11.04 12.99 19.65
C PHE A 374 12.01 12.96 18.46
N LEU A 375 11.56 13.39 17.28
CA LEU A 375 12.39 13.39 16.07
C LEU A 375 13.56 14.37 16.17
N MET A 376 13.35 15.56 16.75
CA MET A 376 14.42 16.54 16.94
C MET A 376 15.41 16.10 18.00
N VAL A 377 14.96 15.56 19.13
CA VAL A 377 15.86 15.01 20.16
C VAL A 377 16.72 13.90 19.57
N ARG A 378 16.12 12.96 18.83
CA ARG A 378 16.91 11.91 18.18
C ARG A 378 17.86 12.44 17.11
N ARG A 379 17.48 13.48 16.36
CA ARG A 379 18.36 14.10 15.36
C ARG A 379 19.58 14.75 16.01
N PHE A 380 19.40 15.53 17.06
CA PHE A 380 20.47 16.33 17.67
C PHE A 380 21.33 15.55 18.66
N PHE A 381 20.75 14.59 19.39
CA PHE A 381 21.44 13.92 20.49
C PHE A 381 21.80 12.45 20.22
N ILE A 382 21.25 11.82 19.17
CA ILE A 382 21.45 10.38 18.92
C ILE A 382 21.86 10.13 17.45
N ARG A 383 23.18 10.04 17.22
CA ARG A 383 23.74 9.67 15.92
C ARG A 383 23.36 8.22 15.60
N THR A 384 22.68 7.99 14.48
CA THR A 384 22.33 6.64 14.01
C THR A 384 23.13 6.40 12.73
N GLU A 385 23.95 5.35 12.71
CA GLU A 385 24.66 4.95 11.49
C GLU A 385 23.63 4.47 10.45
N ARG A 386 23.70 5.04 9.25
CA ARG A 386 22.87 4.62 8.11
C ARG A 386 23.55 3.44 7.45
N LEU A 387 22.83 2.36 7.20
CA LEU A 387 23.33 1.32 6.30
C LEU A 387 23.37 1.89 4.88
N SER A 388 24.34 1.47 4.07
CA SER A 388 24.41 1.87 2.65
C SER A 388 23.10 1.47 1.96
N ALA A 389 22.41 2.45 1.37
CA ALA A 389 21.08 2.26 0.80
C ALA A 389 21.07 1.10 -0.22
N SER A 390 20.28 0.07 0.04
CA SER A 390 20.02 -1.03 -0.90
C SER A 390 19.05 -0.56 -2.00
N GLY A 391 19.51 0.36 -2.86
CA GLY A 391 18.78 0.85 -4.04
C GLY A 391 17.56 1.76 -3.75
N PRO A 392 17.01 2.41 -4.79
CA PRO A 392 15.84 3.27 -4.66
C PRO A 392 14.58 2.44 -4.47
N TYR A 393 14.17 2.26 -3.21
CA TYR A 393 12.88 1.66 -2.89
C TYR A 393 11.77 2.71 -3.04
N GLN A 394 10.88 2.51 -4.02
CA GLN A 394 9.71 3.37 -4.22
C GLN A 394 8.62 3.00 -3.20
N VAL A 395 8.36 3.90 -2.26
CA VAL A 395 7.25 3.76 -1.31
C VAL A 395 5.94 4.13 -2.02
N THR A 396 5.07 3.14 -2.25
CA THR A 396 3.69 3.42 -2.64
C THR A 396 2.95 4.01 -1.45
N THR A 397 2.46 5.24 -1.57
CA THR A 397 1.84 6.01 -0.48
C THR A 397 0.35 5.63 -0.32
N GLN A 398 0.01 4.95 0.79
CA GLN A 398 -1.30 4.43 1.29
C GLN A 398 -2.59 4.75 0.50
N ALA A 399 -3.51 3.83 0.18
CA ALA A 399 -4.10 2.75 0.99
C ALA A 399 -3.41 1.36 0.92
N SER A 400 -3.60 0.56 1.98
CA SER A 400 -3.64 -0.92 1.99
C SER A 400 -2.60 -1.75 1.20
N SER A 401 -1.33 -1.33 1.10
CA SER A 401 -0.32 -2.16 0.46
C SER A 401 0.16 -3.33 1.35
N LEU A 402 -0.61 -4.41 1.44
CA LEU A 402 -0.12 -5.70 1.96
C LEU A 402 0.65 -6.53 0.92
N GLY A 403 0.83 -5.99 -0.30
CA GLY A 403 1.54 -6.68 -1.37
C GLY A 403 2.37 -5.79 -2.32
N ALA A 404 2.50 -4.49 -2.09
CA ALA A 404 3.21 -3.63 -3.06
C ALA A 404 4.70 -3.41 -2.76
N SER A 405 5.19 -3.81 -1.57
CA SER A 405 6.56 -3.60 -1.14
C SER A 405 7.46 -4.79 -1.48
N ALA A 406 8.34 -4.66 -2.47
CA ALA A 406 9.34 -5.68 -2.85
C ALA A 406 8.77 -6.94 -3.54
N PHE A 407 8.12 -6.74 -4.69
CA PHE A 407 8.09 -7.78 -5.71
C PHE A 407 8.91 -7.24 -6.88
N ASP A 408 10.16 -7.68 -6.99
CA ASP A 408 10.74 -7.84 -8.31
C ASP A 408 10.10 -9.12 -8.86
N PRO A 409 9.09 -9.04 -9.76
CA PRO A 409 8.45 -10.22 -10.33
C PRO A 409 9.45 -11.11 -11.11
N ARG A 410 10.70 -10.67 -11.25
CA ARG A 410 11.79 -11.41 -11.89
C ARG A 410 12.60 -12.29 -10.92
N LEU A 411 12.25 -12.33 -9.63
CA LEU A 411 12.96 -13.17 -8.64
C LEU A 411 12.27 -14.50 -8.32
N ASP A 412 10.98 -14.66 -8.64
CA ASP A 412 10.28 -15.93 -8.44
C ASP A 412 9.77 -16.47 -9.79
N TYR A 413 10.71 -16.95 -10.61
CA TYR A 413 10.37 -18.02 -11.53
C TYR A 413 9.91 -19.22 -10.68
N SER A 414 8.63 -19.57 -10.78
CA SER A 414 8.07 -20.67 -10.02
C SER A 414 8.53 -21.99 -10.63
N LEU A 415 9.43 -22.69 -9.92
CA LEU A 415 9.80 -24.06 -10.25
C LEU A 415 8.58 -25.02 -10.29
N ALA A 416 7.40 -24.58 -9.82
CA ALA A 416 6.15 -25.33 -9.94
C ALA A 416 5.62 -25.42 -11.38
N GLU A 417 5.97 -24.47 -12.26
CA GLU A 417 5.53 -24.42 -13.66
C GLU A 417 6.38 -25.29 -14.59
N ILE A 418 7.53 -25.78 -14.12
CA ILE A 418 8.35 -26.75 -14.86
C ILE A 418 7.68 -28.13 -14.77
N ASN A 419 7.20 -28.59 -15.92
CA ASN A 419 6.60 -29.92 -16.07
C ASN A 419 7.65 -31.05 -16.05
N ASP A 420 8.90 -30.76 -16.41
CA ASP A 420 9.99 -31.74 -16.40
C ASP A 420 10.61 -31.90 -14.99
N PRO A 421 10.47 -33.09 -14.37
CA PRO A 421 10.95 -33.31 -13.01
C PRO A 421 12.47 -33.29 -12.89
N ALA A 422 13.22 -33.67 -13.93
CA ALA A 422 14.68 -33.68 -13.91
C ALA A 422 15.24 -32.26 -14.02
N LEU A 423 14.68 -31.44 -14.91
CA LEU A 423 15.02 -30.02 -15.02
C LEU A 423 14.74 -29.28 -13.70
N LYS A 424 13.59 -29.57 -13.08
CA LYS A 424 13.22 -28.97 -11.80
C LYS A 424 14.21 -29.34 -10.69
N LEU A 425 14.62 -30.60 -10.60
CA LEU A 425 15.62 -31.06 -9.63
C LEU A 425 16.99 -30.43 -9.88
N LEU A 426 17.41 -30.32 -11.14
CA LEU A 426 18.66 -29.64 -11.51
C LEU A 426 18.68 -28.19 -11.02
N LEU A 427 17.62 -27.42 -11.27
CA LEU A 427 17.55 -26.02 -10.85
C LEU A 427 17.49 -25.86 -9.33
N VAL A 428 16.85 -26.79 -8.61
CA VAL A 428 16.89 -26.83 -7.13
C VAL A 428 18.31 -27.12 -6.63
N ALA A 429 19.02 -28.06 -7.26
CA ALA A 429 20.39 -28.41 -6.89
C ALA A 429 21.36 -27.25 -7.14
N LEU A 430 21.29 -26.61 -8.32
CA LEU A 430 22.12 -25.45 -8.66
C LEU A 430 21.88 -24.26 -7.72
N ARG A 431 20.63 -24.06 -7.27
CA ARG A 431 20.29 -23.02 -6.27
C ARG A 431 21.01 -23.20 -4.94
N GLN A 432 21.45 -24.42 -4.60
CA GLN A 432 22.18 -24.70 -3.37
C GLN A 432 23.69 -24.40 -3.45
N HIS A 433 24.17 -23.81 -4.54
CA HIS A 433 25.59 -23.53 -4.77
C HIS A 433 26.48 -24.77 -4.59
N PRO A 434 26.26 -25.80 -5.42
CA PRO A 434 27.04 -27.03 -5.34
C PRO A 434 28.51 -26.74 -5.61
N SER A 435 29.40 -27.56 -5.02
CA SER A 435 30.85 -27.44 -5.24
C SER A 435 31.26 -27.77 -6.68
N ASP A 436 30.48 -28.60 -7.39
CA ASP A 436 30.69 -28.95 -8.79
C ASP A 436 29.39 -28.80 -9.61
N PRO A 437 29.10 -27.59 -10.13
CA PRO A 437 27.92 -27.35 -10.96
C PRO A 437 28.03 -28.02 -12.34
N SER A 438 29.24 -28.21 -12.88
CA SER A 438 29.46 -28.83 -14.20
C SER A 438 29.02 -30.29 -14.21
N GLU A 439 29.43 -31.07 -13.19
CA GLU A 439 29.05 -32.49 -13.07
C GLU A 439 27.53 -32.66 -12.96
N LEU A 440 26.86 -31.75 -12.23
CA LEU A 440 25.41 -31.76 -12.08
C LEU A 440 24.68 -31.42 -13.38
N ILE A 441 25.15 -30.40 -14.10
CA ILE A 441 24.60 -30.01 -15.41
C ILE A 441 24.76 -31.19 -16.39
N HIS A 442 25.97 -31.70 -16.56
CA HIS A 442 26.25 -32.82 -17.45
C HIS A 442 25.39 -34.05 -17.12
N THR A 443 25.36 -34.46 -15.86
CA THR A 443 24.58 -35.63 -15.41
C THR A 443 23.08 -35.45 -15.65
N ALA A 444 22.54 -34.26 -15.41
CA ALA A 444 21.12 -33.98 -15.61
C ALA A 444 20.74 -33.96 -17.10
N LEU A 445 21.55 -33.36 -17.96
CA LEU A 445 21.31 -33.34 -19.40
C LEU A 445 21.39 -34.75 -20.01
N ASP A 446 22.40 -35.54 -19.63
CA ASP A 446 22.58 -36.89 -20.16
C ASP A 446 21.52 -37.88 -19.65
N SER A 447 21.16 -37.80 -18.37
CA SER A 447 20.21 -38.75 -17.76
C SER A 447 18.75 -38.49 -18.16
N ALA A 448 18.40 -37.24 -18.44
CA ALA A 448 17.03 -36.82 -18.76
C ALA A 448 16.82 -36.46 -20.25
N ALA A 449 17.85 -36.60 -21.10
CA ALA A 449 17.82 -36.24 -22.52
C ALA A 449 17.31 -34.81 -22.77
N LEU A 450 17.71 -33.87 -21.91
CA LEU A 450 17.32 -32.47 -22.01
C LEU A 450 18.18 -31.74 -23.06
N ALA A 451 17.58 -30.83 -23.82
CA ALA A 451 18.33 -29.98 -24.73
C ALA A 451 19.07 -28.86 -23.97
N PRO A 452 20.39 -28.64 -24.22
CA PRO A 452 21.15 -27.53 -23.63
C PRO A 452 20.47 -26.16 -23.79
N ALA A 453 19.85 -25.91 -24.94
CA ALA A 453 19.14 -24.66 -25.22
C ALA A 453 17.91 -24.42 -24.32
N ASP A 454 17.17 -25.47 -23.97
CA ASP A 454 16.00 -25.39 -23.07
C ASP A 454 16.46 -25.19 -21.63
N VAL A 455 17.49 -25.94 -21.22
CA VAL A 455 18.11 -25.82 -19.89
C VAL A 455 18.67 -24.42 -19.69
N ALA A 456 19.35 -23.85 -20.68
CA ALA A 456 19.86 -22.49 -20.65
C ALA A 456 18.75 -21.46 -20.36
N THR A 457 17.67 -21.49 -21.14
CA THR A 457 16.51 -20.60 -20.96
C THR A 457 15.99 -20.66 -19.53
N GLN A 458 15.83 -21.87 -19.00
CA GLN A 458 15.26 -22.09 -17.67
C GLN A 458 16.23 -21.76 -16.53
N MET A 459 17.54 -21.94 -16.73
CA MET A 459 18.58 -21.50 -15.79
C MET A 459 18.61 -19.97 -15.70
N VAL A 460 18.52 -19.26 -16.82
CA VAL A 460 18.49 -17.79 -16.84
C VAL A 460 17.25 -17.26 -16.12
N LEU A 461 16.08 -17.88 -16.37
CA LEU A 461 14.84 -17.51 -15.73
C LEU A 461 14.83 -17.83 -14.22
N ALA A 462 15.35 -19.00 -13.82
CA ALA A 462 15.30 -19.46 -12.43
C ALA A 462 16.43 -18.92 -11.54
N LEU A 463 17.59 -18.61 -12.11
CA LEU A 463 18.82 -18.22 -11.40
C LEU A 463 19.51 -17.00 -12.07
N PRO A 464 18.83 -15.86 -12.26
CA PRO A 464 19.31 -14.74 -13.09
C PRO A 464 20.59 -14.06 -12.56
N LYS A 465 20.93 -14.21 -11.28
CA LYS A 465 22.16 -13.64 -10.70
C LYS A 465 23.40 -14.49 -10.96
N GLN A 466 23.21 -15.78 -11.23
CA GLN A 466 24.27 -16.77 -11.47
C GLN A 466 24.36 -17.12 -12.96
N SER A 467 23.51 -16.52 -13.79
CA SER A 467 23.34 -16.91 -15.19
C SER A 467 24.63 -16.86 -15.98
N GLY A 468 25.52 -15.91 -15.73
CA GLY A 468 26.83 -15.84 -16.40
C GLY A 468 27.74 -17.04 -16.12
N GLU A 469 27.97 -17.37 -14.84
CA GLU A 469 28.80 -18.53 -14.46
C GLU A 469 28.15 -19.85 -14.88
N LEU A 470 26.83 -19.96 -14.74
CA LEU A 470 26.10 -21.14 -15.17
C LEU A 470 26.15 -21.33 -16.70
N MET A 471 26.06 -20.23 -17.46
CA MET A 471 26.16 -20.30 -18.92
C MET A 471 27.56 -20.69 -19.36
N LYS A 472 28.59 -20.17 -18.68
CA LYS A 472 29.99 -20.56 -18.87
C LYS A 472 30.17 -22.08 -18.74
N HIS A 473 29.67 -22.67 -17.65
CA HIS A 473 29.74 -24.12 -17.45
C HIS A 473 28.99 -24.89 -18.55
N LEU A 474 27.83 -24.39 -18.96
CA LEU A 474 27.01 -25.04 -19.99
C LEU A 474 27.68 -25.03 -21.38
N VAL A 475 28.26 -23.90 -21.81
CA VAL A 475 28.96 -23.81 -23.09
C VAL A 475 30.34 -24.49 -23.08
N GLU A 476 30.95 -24.66 -21.90
CA GLU A 476 32.18 -25.44 -21.75
C GLU A 476 31.91 -26.95 -21.90
N LEU A 477 30.76 -27.44 -21.42
CA LEU A 477 30.33 -28.83 -21.59
C LEU A 477 29.82 -29.12 -23.01
N TYR A 478 29.16 -28.15 -23.64
CA TYR A 478 28.53 -28.32 -24.96
C TYR A 478 28.98 -27.22 -25.96
N PRO A 479 30.27 -27.15 -26.32
CA PRO A 479 30.81 -26.07 -27.15
C PRO A 479 30.17 -26.03 -28.55
N GLU A 480 29.89 -27.19 -29.15
CA GLU A 480 29.27 -27.32 -30.47
C GLU A 480 27.83 -26.74 -30.53
N GLN A 481 27.18 -26.53 -29.38
CA GLN A 481 25.82 -25.99 -29.30
C GLN A 481 25.77 -24.53 -28.81
N ARG A 482 26.93 -23.86 -28.68
CA ARG A 482 27.03 -22.48 -28.16
C ARG A 482 26.09 -21.51 -28.87
N LEU A 483 26.06 -21.52 -30.21
CA LEU A 483 25.20 -20.63 -31.00
C LEU A 483 23.71 -20.98 -30.88
N GLU A 484 23.36 -22.24 -30.66
CA GLU A 484 21.99 -22.67 -30.44
C GLU A 484 21.47 -22.22 -29.06
N ILE A 485 22.31 -22.34 -28.03
CA ILE A 485 22.08 -21.81 -26.69
C ILE A 485 21.93 -20.28 -26.74
N ALA A 486 22.83 -19.57 -27.43
CA ALA A 486 22.74 -18.12 -27.57
C ALA A 486 21.44 -17.68 -28.26
N ARG A 487 20.96 -18.44 -29.26
CA ARG A 487 19.69 -18.17 -29.95
C ARG A 487 18.47 -18.41 -29.08
N SER A 488 18.44 -19.45 -28.24
CA SER A 488 17.31 -19.68 -27.33
C SER A 488 17.15 -18.55 -26.30
N LEU A 489 18.23 -17.86 -25.97
CA LEU A 489 18.25 -16.70 -25.09
C LEU A 489 17.89 -15.38 -25.78
N HIS A 490 17.68 -15.35 -27.10
CA HIS A 490 17.48 -14.11 -27.85
C HIS A 490 16.28 -13.29 -27.35
N GLU A 491 15.12 -13.94 -27.12
CA GLU A 491 13.95 -13.27 -26.56
C GLU A 491 14.19 -12.78 -25.12
N LEU A 492 15.06 -13.47 -24.37
CA LEU A 492 15.42 -13.08 -23.01
C LEU A 492 16.34 -11.86 -22.99
N PHE A 493 17.25 -11.70 -23.96
CA PHE A 493 18.09 -10.50 -24.06
C PHE A 493 17.24 -9.22 -24.19
N ALA A 494 16.13 -9.29 -24.92
CA ALA A 494 15.21 -8.15 -25.08
C ALA A 494 14.39 -7.84 -23.81
N LEU A 495 14.24 -8.81 -22.89
CA LEU A 495 13.41 -8.71 -21.68
C LEU A 495 14.22 -8.33 -20.41
N HIS A 496 15.52 -8.61 -20.40
CA HIS A 496 16.37 -8.51 -19.21
C HIS A 496 17.14 -7.17 -19.12
N LYS A 497 17.64 -6.82 -17.92
CA LYS A 497 18.39 -5.57 -17.68
C LYS A 497 19.80 -5.67 -18.28
N GLU A 498 20.41 -4.54 -18.64
CA GLU A 498 21.80 -4.44 -19.14
C GLU A 498 22.80 -5.31 -18.37
N ARG A 499 22.68 -5.38 -17.04
CA ARG A 499 23.56 -6.18 -16.17
C ARG A 499 23.44 -7.70 -16.37
N ILE A 500 22.26 -8.23 -16.68
CA ILE A 500 22.09 -9.68 -16.90
C ILE A 500 22.57 -10.02 -18.30
N ASN A 501 22.27 -9.17 -19.29
CA ASN A 501 22.77 -9.33 -20.64
C ASN A 501 24.30 -9.31 -20.67
N SER A 502 24.96 -8.43 -19.90
CA SER A 502 26.42 -8.43 -19.79
C SER A 502 26.99 -9.71 -19.18
N LEU A 503 26.33 -10.26 -18.14
CA LEU A 503 26.75 -11.53 -17.52
C LEU A 503 26.58 -12.72 -18.45
N LEU A 504 25.47 -12.75 -19.20
CA LEU A 504 25.20 -13.78 -20.19
C LEU A 504 26.17 -13.70 -21.36
N GLU A 505 26.45 -12.49 -21.86
CA GLU A 505 27.44 -12.25 -22.90
C GLU A 505 28.83 -12.74 -22.44
N GLU A 506 29.25 -12.38 -21.21
CA GLU A 506 30.51 -12.84 -20.63
C GLU A 506 30.59 -14.38 -20.54
N GLY A 507 29.50 -15.02 -20.10
CA GLY A 507 29.42 -16.47 -20.02
C GLY A 507 29.44 -17.18 -21.37
N LEU A 508 28.68 -16.68 -22.35
CA LEU A 508 28.58 -17.25 -23.71
C LEU A 508 29.86 -17.07 -24.52
N LEU A 509 30.59 -15.97 -24.30
CA LEU A 509 31.86 -15.69 -24.96
C LEU A 509 33.02 -16.55 -24.42
N TYR A 510 32.81 -17.29 -23.32
CA TYR A 510 33.85 -18.13 -22.76
C TYR A 510 34.22 -19.27 -23.71
N GLY A 511 35.45 -19.21 -24.25
CA GLY A 511 35.97 -20.17 -25.22
C GLY A 511 35.38 -20.04 -26.63
N ALA A 512 34.74 -18.89 -26.95
CA ALA A 512 34.20 -18.60 -28.28
C ALA A 512 35.30 -18.26 -29.29
N ASP A 513 35.16 -18.74 -30.52
CA ASP A 513 35.99 -18.27 -31.63
C ASP A 513 35.54 -16.88 -32.13
N ASP A 514 36.33 -16.27 -33.03
CA ASP A 514 36.10 -14.90 -33.48
C ASP A 514 34.76 -14.73 -34.25
N ASP A 515 34.29 -15.77 -34.96
CA ASP A 515 33.04 -15.73 -35.71
C ASP A 515 31.83 -15.93 -34.77
N GLU A 516 31.92 -16.85 -33.81
CA GLU A 516 30.91 -17.04 -32.76
C GLU A 516 30.77 -15.80 -31.88
N ALA A 517 31.90 -15.21 -31.48
CA ALA A 517 31.93 -14.00 -30.66
C ALA A 517 31.26 -12.82 -31.36
N ARG A 518 31.44 -12.68 -32.69
CA ARG A 518 30.74 -11.67 -33.49
C ARG A 518 29.23 -11.89 -33.44
N VAL A 519 28.77 -13.12 -33.68
CA VAL A 519 27.34 -13.45 -33.74
C VAL A 519 26.65 -13.25 -32.38
N ILE A 520 27.29 -13.64 -31.28
CA ILE A 520 26.76 -13.46 -29.92
C ILE A 520 26.62 -11.96 -29.59
N LYS A 521 27.64 -11.16 -29.90
CA LYS A 521 27.60 -9.70 -29.69
C LYS A 521 26.52 -9.02 -30.51
N GLU A 522 26.34 -9.43 -31.76
CA GLU A 522 25.26 -8.94 -32.61
C GLU A 522 23.88 -9.26 -31.99
N MET A 523 23.67 -10.47 -31.49
CA MET A 523 22.41 -10.89 -30.84
C MET A 523 22.09 -10.10 -29.57
N VAL A 524 23.10 -9.78 -28.76
CA VAL A 524 22.94 -8.98 -27.52
C VAL A 524 22.75 -7.49 -27.83
N SER A 525 23.33 -6.99 -28.92
CA SER A 525 23.18 -5.58 -29.34
C SER A 525 21.89 -5.27 -30.10
N ALA A 526 21.28 -6.29 -30.71
CA ALA A 526 20.04 -6.16 -31.50
C ALA A 526 18.76 -6.25 -30.65
N SER A 527 18.90 -6.61 -29.37
CA SER A 527 17.83 -6.70 -28.36
C SER A 527 17.79 -5.44 -27.50
#